data_AF-A0AAF0EPT4-F1
#
_entry.id   AF-A0AAF0EPT4-F1
#
_cell.length_a   1.000
_cell.length_b   1.000
_cell.length_c   1.000
_cell.angle_alpha   90.00
_cell.angle_beta   90.00
_cell.angle_gamma   90.00
#
_symmetry.space_group_name_H-M   'P 1'
#
loop_
_entity.id
_entity.type
_entity.pdbx_description
1 polymer ?
#
loop_
_entity_poly.entity_id
_entity_poly.type
_entity_poly.pdbx_seq_one_letter_code
_entity_poly.pdbx_strand_id
1 'polypeptide(L)'
;MDLFFYKSNAPSFSTYFVILVSLPLARWLARVLPNRTVRLLGFKFNLNPGPVSVKEHVLLATIVSSGATSAYASDIISIQELFFDQHMSTIPALTLLITTQVLGFGFAGLVHDILVRPPAMIYPSSLVTVSLFNTLHGQDAVLSASRMRFFAFFFVAIFIYQFLPSAILPTLSSIAILCLVYPSRISRMFGSGYRGFGIANISLDWNVLGASGPLFQPWWAALNFFGGIMGMMYVVMPILYTLNFWDIQRFPEALSSALFSSDFNVFDIDSVLKKDNTLDEAAWDQKKPLLLTPFCAFMLTVAITYGLSFAVLTSTIVHVALWHGKDILKALNNPVHADVHNKLMRSYPSVPSTWYITTLCLSLGAAIVLVMTTPLQFPVWGLLLAVGMSFFFLVPIGILRAVSDTSVGLNVITEFIAGFLIPGRPIGNVCWKCYGYMSCAQALEMIGDLKIAHYMSEYLLTEISPRHM
;
A
#
# COMPACT_ATOMS: atom_id res chain seq x y z
N MET A 1 -12.81 -1.97 7.17
CA MET A 1 -11.91 -0.81 7.34
C MET A 1 -12.49 0.46 6.74
N ASP A 2 -13.26 0.38 5.66
CA ASP A 2 -13.81 1.56 4.98
C ASP A 2 -14.66 2.47 5.87
N LEU A 3 -15.37 1.94 6.87
CA LEU A 3 -16.09 2.79 7.85
C LEU A 3 -15.14 3.69 8.68
N PHE A 4 -13.93 3.22 8.96
CA PHE A 4 -12.92 4.00 9.68
C PHE A 4 -12.20 4.99 8.78
N PHE A 5 -12.16 4.76 7.47
CA PHE A 5 -11.47 5.60 6.49
C PHE A 5 -12.00 7.04 6.47
N TYR A 6 -13.32 7.22 6.59
CA TYR A 6 -13.94 8.55 6.63
C TYR A 6 -13.77 9.30 7.96
N LYS A 7 -13.10 8.70 8.96
CA LYS A 7 -12.79 9.41 10.21
C LYS A 7 -11.52 10.23 10.03
N SER A 8 -11.51 11.47 10.53
CA SER A 8 -10.34 12.35 10.50
C SER A 8 -9.08 11.75 11.13
N ASN A 9 -9.25 10.83 12.09
CA ASN A 9 -8.18 10.00 12.65
C ASN A 9 -8.58 8.52 12.55
N ALA A 10 -8.36 7.92 11.38
CA ALA A 10 -8.66 6.51 11.16
C ALA A 10 -7.65 5.61 11.92
N PRO A 11 -8.09 4.69 12.81
CA PRO A 11 -7.18 3.72 13.40
C PRO A 11 -6.66 2.76 12.32
N SER A 12 -5.34 2.65 12.18
CA SER A 12 -4.69 1.63 11.36
C SER A 12 -4.33 0.43 12.21
N PHE A 13 -4.77 -0.76 11.81
CA PHE A 13 -4.43 -2.01 12.50
C PHE A 13 -3.28 -2.70 11.76
N SER A 14 -2.15 -2.86 12.43
CA SER A 14 -1.01 -3.58 11.87
C SER A 14 -1.27 -5.09 11.80
N THR A 15 -0.77 -5.76 10.76
CA THR A 15 -0.79 -7.23 10.63
C THR A 15 -0.14 -7.92 11.84
N TYR A 16 0.86 -7.31 12.47
CA TYR A 16 1.48 -7.85 13.69
C TYR A 16 0.49 -7.97 14.85
N PHE A 17 -0.38 -6.98 15.03
CA PHE A 17 -1.42 -7.01 16.06
C PHE A 17 -2.39 -8.17 15.82
N VAL A 18 -2.78 -8.40 14.57
CA VAL A 18 -3.66 -9.52 14.18
C VAL A 18 -3.02 -10.86 14.53
N ILE A 19 -1.74 -11.06 14.21
CA ILE A 19 -1.02 -12.30 14.52
C ILE A 19 -0.97 -12.55 16.04
N LEU A 20 -0.75 -11.51 16.83
CA LEU A 20 -0.63 -11.64 18.28
C LEU A 20 -1.97 -11.92 18.98
N VAL A 21 -3.06 -11.32 18.51
CA VAL A 21 -4.40 -11.49 19.09
C VAL A 21 -5.10 -12.75 18.59
N SER A 22 -4.85 -13.15 17.34
CA SER A 22 -5.53 -14.30 16.76
C SER A 22 -5.11 -15.63 17.39
N LEU A 23 -3.86 -15.81 17.80
CA LEU A 23 -3.42 -17.04 18.49
C LEU A 23 -4.15 -17.32 19.82
N PRO A 24 -4.21 -16.41 20.81
CA PRO A 24 -4.93 -16.65 22.05
C PRO A 24 -6.43 -16.81 21.82
N LEU A 25 -7.02 -16.05 20.89
CA LEU A 25 -8.43 -16.21 20.52
C LEU A 25 -8.69 -17.58 19.86
N ALA A 26 -7.82 -18.03 18.95
CA ALA A 26 -7.95 -19.34 18.31
C ALA A 26 -7.79 -20.47 19.34
N ARG A 27 -6.84 -20.37 20.28
CA ARG A 27 -6.68 -21.33 21.37
C ARG A 27 -7.86 -21.31 22.34
N TRP A 28 -8.43 -20.14 22.62
CA TRP A 28 -9.65 -20.02 23.43
C TRP A 28 -10.84 -20.67 22.72
N LEU A 29 -11.03 -20.38 21.43
CA LEU A 29 -12.08 -20.93 20.60
C LEU A 29 -11.97 -22.46 20.49
N ALA A 30 -10.76 -23.00 20.34
CA ALA A 30 -10.48 -24.43 20.35
C ALA A 30 -10.73 -25.11 21.71
N ARG A 31 -10.78 -24.36 22.82
CA ARG A 31 -11.17 -24.90 24.14
C ARG A 31 -12.68 -24.85 24.38
N VAL A 32 -13.36 -23.84 23.82
CA VAL A 32 -14.78 -23.58 24.05
C VAL A 32 -15.66 -24.35 23.06
N LEU A 33 -15.24 -24.52 21.81
CA LEU A 33 -16.03 -25.21 20.79
C LEU A 33 -16.07 -26.72 21.06
N PRO A 34 -17.27 -27.34 21.08
CA PRO A 34 -17.39 -28.78 21.20
C PRO A 34 -16.93 -29.47 19.92
N ASN A 35 -16.28 -30.64 20.05
CA ASN A 35 -15.97 -31.54 18.94
C ASN A 35 -17.26 -32.17 18.38
N ARG A 36 -18.05 -31.38 17.66
CA ARG A 36 -19.28 -31.84 16.99
C ARG A 36 -19.16 -31.64 15.49
N THR A 37 -19.49 -32.69 14.75
CA THR A 37 -19.63 -32.62 13.30
C THR A 37 -21.00 -32.05 12.96
N VAL A 38 -21.01 -30.84 12.40
CA VAL A 38 -22.23 -30.16 11.97
C VAL A 38 -22.41 -30.42 10.47
N ARG A 39 -23.64 -30.68 10.07
CA ARG A 39 -24.04 -30.72 8.66
C ARG A 39 -24.68 -29.40 8.32
N LEU A 40 -24.06 -28.64 7.43
CA LEU A 40 -24.57 -27.38 6.92
C LEU A 40 -24.54 -27.45 5.39
N LEU A 41 -25.71 -27.28 4.76
CA LEU A 41 -25.86 -27.30 3.29
C LEU A 41 -25.21 -28.53 2.60
N GLY A 42 -25.34 -29.73 3.20
CA GLY A 42 -24.80 -30.98 2.64
C GLY A 42 -23.31 -31.25 2.95
N PHE A 43 -22.57 -30.26 3.47
CA PHE A 43 -21.18 -30.44 3.88
C PHE A 43 -21.10 -30.83 5.37
N LYS A 44 -20.33 -31.88 5.67
CA LYS A 44 -19.98 -32.28 7.04
C LYS A 44 -18.67 -31.61 7.41
N PHE A 45 -18.68 -30.72 8.41
CA PHE A 45 -17.44 -30.19 8.98
C PHE A 45 -17.44 -30.37 10.49
N ASN A 46 -16.26 -30.68 11.03
CA ASN A 46 -16.06 -30.75 12.48
C ASN A 46 -15.81 -29.33 13.01
N LEU A 47 -16.58 -28.91 14.02
CA LEU A 47 -16.43 -27.59 14.66
C LEU A 47 -15.09 -27.43 15.38
N ASN A 48 -14.50 -28.52 15.84
CA ASN A 48 -13.20 -28.49 16.50
C ASN A 48 -12.40 -29.74 16.11
N PRO A 49 -11.58 -29.65 15.04
CA PRO A 49 -10.76 -30.76 14.56
C PRO A 49 -9.51 -31.01 15.42
N GLY A 50 -9.27 -30.21 16.48
CA GLY A 50 -8.18 -30.36 17.44
C GLY A 50 -7.35 -29.07 17.63
N PRO A 51 -6.09 -29.14 18.12
CA PRO A 51 -5.30 -27.96 18.45
C PRO A 51 -4.97 -27.10 17.22
N VAL A 52 -4.81 -25.80 17.46
CA VAL A 52 -4.48 -24.78 16.45
C VAL A 52 -3.06 -25.00 15.94
N SER A 53 -2.91 -25.28 14.65
CA SER A 53 -1.61 -25.47 14.00
C SER A 53 -0.96 -24.15 13.59
N VAL A 54 0.34 -24.18 13.32
CA VAL A 54 1.05 -23.02 12.73
C VAL A 54 0.43 -22.65 11.38
N LYS A 55 0.02 -23.65 10.58
CA LYS A 55 -0.59 -23.46 9.25
C LYS A 55 -1.89 -22.67 9.33
N GLU A 56 -2.77 -23.04 10.26
CA GLU A 56 -4.04 -22.37 10.50
C GLU A 56 -3.83 -20.92 10.96
N HIS A 57 -2.81 -20.69 11.79
CA HIS A 57 -2.50 -19.35 12.26
C HIS A 57 -1.96 -18.43 11.15
N VAL A 58 -1.04 -18.94 10.31
CA VAL A 58 -0.51 -18.20 9.15
C VAL A 58 -1.62 -17.93 8.13
N LEU A 59 -2.48 -18.91 7.86
CA LEU A 59 -3.63 -18.74 6.96
C LEU A 59 -4.63 -17.69 7.50
N LEU A 60 -4.91 -17.71 8.80
CA LEU A 60 -5.79 -16.72 9.41
C LEU A 60 -5.21 -15.31 9.29
N ALA A 61 -3.92 -15.14 9.60
CA ALA A 61 -3.25 -13.85 9.53
C ALA A 61 -3.23 -13.27 8.10
N THR A 62 -2.96 -14.11 7.10
CA THR A 62 -2.97 -13.71 5.67
C THR A 62 -4.38 -13.31 5.22
N ILE A 63 -5.41 -14.09 5.55
CA ILE A 63 -6.81 -13.75 5.23
C ILE A 63 -7.20 -12.40 5.86
N VAL A 64 -6.90 -12.19 7.14
CA VAL A 64 -7.26 -10.95 7.83
C VAL A 64 -6.45 -9.75 7.31
N SER A 65 -5.16 -9.94 7.00
CA SER A 65 -4.30 -8.89 6.42
C SER A 65 -4.87 -8.38 5.09
N SER A 66 -5.40 -9.28 4.25
CA SER A 66 -5.99 -8.91 2.95
C SER A 66 -7.23 -7.99 3.06
N GLY A 67 -7.90 -7.99 4.22
CA GLY A 67 -9.06 -7.14 4.53
C GLY A 67 -8.76 -5.99 5.50
N ALA A 68 -7.49 -5.80 5.90
CA ALA A 68 -7.09 -4.84 6.93
C ALA A 68 -6.82 -3.42 6.39
N THR A 69 -6.91 -3.21 5.08
CA THR A 69 -6.74 -1.91 4.43
C THR A 69 -8.02 -1.47 3.74
N SER A 70 -8.22 -0.15 3.62
CA SER A 70 -9.34 0.41 2.86
C SER A 70 -9.03 0.34 1.36
N ALA A 71 -10.05 0.08 0.56
CA ALA A 71 -9.88 -0.03 -0.88
C ALA A 71 -9.74 1.36 -1.52
N TYR A 72 -8.71 1.56 -2.33
CA TYR A 72 -8.48 2.84 -3.03
C TYR A 72 -9.61 3.21 -4.00
N ALA A 73 -10.33 2.22 -4.54
CA ALA A 73 -11.51 2.48 -5.36
C ALA A 73 -12.65 3.17 -4.57
N SER A 74 -12.65 3.13 -3.23
CA SER A 74 -13.57 3.91 -2.40
C SER A 74 -13.37 5.41 -2.58
N ASP A 75 -12.15 5.87 -2.87
CA ASP A 75 -11.87 7.27 -3.17
C ASP A 75 -12.56 7.71 -4.47
N ILE A 76 -12.65 6.82 -5.47
CA ILE A 76 -13.36 7.11 -6.73
C ILE A 76 -14.84 7.33 -6.44
N ILE A 77 -15.45 6.44 -5.67
CA ILE A 77 -16.88 6.53 -5.33
C ILE A 77 -17.13 7.83 -4.55
N SER A 78 -16.26 8.15 -3.58
CA SER A 78 -16.33 9.39 -2.81
C SER A 78 -16.19 10.63 -3.70
N ILE A 79 -15.26 10.61 -4.65
CA ILE A 79 -15.05 11.72 -5.58
C ILE A 79 -16.28 11.93 -6.47
N GLN A 80 -16.86 10.85 -6.99
CA GLN A 80 -18.06 10.92 -7.81
C GLN A 80 -19.25 11.52 -7.04
N GLU A 81 -19.42 11.14 -5.78
CA GLU A 81 -20.54 11.59 -4.94
C GLU A 81 -20.34 13.00 -4.37
N LEU A 82 -19.14 13.36 -3.91
CA LEU A 82 -18.88 14.66 -3.26
C LEU A 82 -18.58 15.79 -4.25
N PHE A 83 -17.91 15.51 -5.37
CA PHE A 83 -17.40 16.55 -6.28
C PHE A 83 -18.06 16.57 -7.66
N PHE A 84 -18.78 15.50 -8.03
CA PHE A 84 -19.37 15.38 -9.37
C PHE A 84 -20.89 15.10 -9.33
N ASP A 85 -21.51 15.08 -8.15
CA ASP A 85 -22.95 14.79 -7.95
C ASP A 85 -23.43 13.54 -8.73
N GLN A 86 -22.55 12.52 -8.87
CA GLN A 86 -22.82 11.28 -9.58
C GLN A 86 -22.94 10.12 -8.59
N HIS A 87 -24.16 9.63 -8.42
CA HIS A 87 -24.40 8.43 -7.61
C HIS A 87 -24.15 7.15 -8.41
N MET A 88 -23.13 6.40 -8.00
CA MET A 88 -22.89 5.05 -8.48
C MET A 88 -23.78 4.07 -7.73
N SER A 89 -24.52 3.22 -8.44
CA SER A 89 -25.33 2.19 -7.79
C SER A 89 -24.46 1.13 -7.10
N THR A 90 -25.02 0.45 -6.10
CA THR A 90 -24.28 -0.44 -5.19
C THR A 90 -23.58 -1.59 -5.92
N ILE A 91 -24.21 -2.19 -6.94
CA ILE A 91 -23.65 -3.34 -7.67
C ILE A 91 -22.40 -2.93 -8.48
N PRO A 92 -22.45 -1.87 -9.33
CA PRO A 92 -21.26 -1.32 -9.96
C PRO A 92 -20.18 -0.89 -8.97
N ALA A 93 -20.53 -0.25 -7.86
CA ALA A 93 -19.57 0.17 -6.84
C ALA A 93 -18.83 -1.02 -6.21
N LEU A 94 -19.56 -2.08 -5.83
CA LEU A 94 -18.96 -3.32 -5.32
C LEU A 94 -18.13 -4.03 -6.40
N THR A 95 -18.57 -3.99 -7.65
CA THR A 95 -17.81 -4.59 -8.77
C THR A 95 -16.50 -3.83 -8.99
N LEU A 96 -16.50 -2.49 -8.91
CA LEU A 96 -15.29 -1.67 -8.99
C LEU A 96 -14.31 -2.03 -7.86
N LEU A 97 -14.80 -2.10 -6.63
CA LEU A 97 -14.01 -2.46 -5.45
C LEU A 97 -13.40 -3.86 -5.58
N ILE A 98 -14.21 -4.87 -5.91
CA ILE A 98 -13.73 -6.26 -6.00
C ILE A 98 -12.76 -6.44 -7.16
N THR A 99 -13.07 -5.89 -8.34
CA THR A 99 -12.22 -6.08 -9.53
C THR A 99 -10.86 -5.43 -9.37
N THR A 100 -10.80 -4.22 -8.79
CA THR A 100 -9.52 -3.52 -8.57
C THR A 100 -8.62 -4.23 -7.56
N GLN A 101 -9.18 -4.96 -6.59
CA GLN A 101 -8.40 -5.72 -5.61
C GLN A 101 -7.98 -7.10 -6.12
N VAL A 102 -8.91 -7.81 -6.76
CA VAL A 102 -8.71 -9.22 -7.18
C VAL A 102 -7.84 -9.34 -8.44
N LEU A 103 -7.83 -8.33 -9.32
CA LEU A 103 -7.06 -8.37 -10.56
C LEU A 103 -5.56 -8.60 -10.30
N GLY A 104 -5.00 -7.96 -9.27
CA GLY A 104 -3.60 -8.12 -8.89
C GLY A 104 -3.22 -9.54 -8.46
N PHE A 105 -4.15 -10.30 -7.88
CA PHE A 105 -3.90 -11.70 -7.47
C PHE A 105 -3.62 -12.59 -8.68
N GLY A 106 -4.25 -12.30 -9.83
CA GLY A 106 -3.97 -12.99 -11.08
C GLY A 106 -2.53 -12.79 -11.56
N PHE A 107 -1.98 -11.58 -11.38
CA PHE A 107 -0.59 -11.30 -11.76
C PHE A 107 0.42 -12.00 -10.85
N ALA A 108 0.16 -12.08 -9.55
CA ALA A 108 1.06 -12.71 -8.58
C ALA A 108 1.46 -14.13 -8.99
N GLY A 109 0.51 -14.91 -9.53
CA GLY A 109 0.79 -16.26 -10.02
C GLY A 109 1.67 -16.32 -11.28
N LEU A 110 1.55 -15.34 -12.18
CA LEU A 110 2.35 -15.28 -13.41
C LEU A 110 3.82 -14.94 -13.13
N VAL A 111 4.08 -14.14 -12.09
CA VAL A 111 5.44 -13.72 -11.70
C VAL A 111 6.01 -14.52 -10.52
N HIS A 112 5.28 -15.53 -10.03
CA HIS A 112 5.66 -16.35 -8.89
C HIS A 112 7.07 -16.96 -9.02
N ASP A 113 7.41 -17.45 -10.21
CA ASP A 113 8.70 -18.11 -10.47
C ASP A 113 9.88 -17.13 -10.50
N ILE A 114 9.61 -15.84 -10.69
CA ILE A 114 10.62 -14.77 -10.73
C ILE A 114 10.79 -14.12 -9.34
N LEU A 115 9.68 -13.93 -8.61
CA LEU A 115 9.69 -13.13 -7.39
C LEU A 115 9.64 -13.94 -6.09
N VAL A 116 9.12 -15.17 -6.11
CA VAL A 116 8.97 -16.00 -4.90
C VAL A 116 10.03 -17.08 -4.82
N ARG A 117 10.21 -17.87 -5.89
CA ARG A 117 11.13 -19.03 -5.90
C ARG A 117 12.60 -18.69 -5.75
N PRO A 118 13.16 -17.62 -6.34
CA PRO A 118 14.59 -17.37 -6.25
C PRO A 118 15.02 -17.02 -4.82
N PRO A 119 16.16 -17.56 -4.33
CA PRO A 119 16.65 -17.29 -2.98
C PRO A 119 17.18 -15.85 -2.82
N ALA A 120 17.52 -15.17 -3.92
CA ALA A 120 17.97 -13.78 -3.89
C ALA A 120 16.86 -12.79 -3.48
N MET A 121 15.59 -13.20 -3.56
CA MET A 121 14.43 -12.37 -3.22
C MET A 121 14.05 -12.57 -1.74
N ILE A 122 14.51 -11.70 -0.86
CA ILE A 122 14.48 -11.93 0.60
C ILE A 122 13.22 -11.38 1.29
N TYR A 123 12.66 -10.25 0.85
CA TYR A 123 11.53 -9.57 1.50
C TYR A 123 11.74 -9.37 3.02
N PRO A 124 12.52 -8.34 3.43
CA PRO A 124 12.84 -8.08 4.83
C PRO A 124 11.63 -7.99 5.77
N SER A 125 10.56 -7.28 5.37
CA SER A 125 9.30 -7.21 6.13
C SER A 125 8.68 -8.59 6.39
N SER A 126 8.66 -9.47 5.38
CA SER A 126 8.14 -10.84 5.52
C SER A 126 8.93 -11.67 6.54
N LEU A 127 10.25 -11.47 6.65
CA LEU A 127 11.09 -12.17 7.62
C LEU A 127 10.73 -11.81 9.07
N VAL A 128 10.37 -10.55 9.33
CA VAL A 128 9.93 -10.13 10.68
C VAL A 128 8.64 -10.83 11.06
N THR A 129 7.69 -10.93 10.12
CA THR A 129 6.46 -11.68 10.30
C THR A 129 6.72 -13.16 10.57
N VAL A 130 7.64 -13.79 9.83
CA VAL A 130 8.05 -15.20 10.05
C VAL A 130 8.70 -15.39 11.42
N SER A 131 9.58 -14.47 11.83
CA SER A 131 10.21 -14.49 13.15
C SER A 131 9.18 -14.39 14.29
N LEU A 132 8.13 -13.60 14.10
CA LEU A 132 7.02 -13.52 15.05
C LEU A 132 6.27 -14.86 15.15
N PHE A 133 5.95 -15.50 14.02
CA PHE A 133 5.34 -16.84 14.04
C PHE A 133 6.22 -17.88 14.72
N ASN A 134 7.53 -17.88 14.43
CA ASN A 134 8.49 -18.76 15.10
C ASN A 134 8.51 -18.53 16.62
N THR A 135 8.52 -17.28 17.07
CA THR A 135 8.52 -16.95 18.50
C THR A 135 7.25 -17.43 19.22
N LEU A 136 6.11 -17.42 18.53
CA LEU A 136 4.81 -17.81 19.10
C LEU A 136 4.58 -19.33 19.14
N HIS A 137 5.16 -20.07 18.19
CA HIS A 137 4.91 -21.50 18.00
C HIS A 137 6.16 -22.39 18.16
N GLY A 138 7.34 -21.82 18.40
CA GLY A 138 8.59 -22.56 18.59
C GLY A 138 8.59 -23.45 19.86
N GLN A 139 9.53 -24.41 19.88
CA GLN A 139 9.61 -25.48 20.90
C GLN A 139 9.91 -24.98 22.33
N ASP A 140 10.34 -23.72 22.51
CA ASP A 140 10.59 -23.10 23.82
C ASP A 140 9.32 -22.52 24.47
N ALA A 141 8.29 -23.34 24.63
CA ALA A 141 7.00 -22.94 25.23
C ALA A 141 7.15 -22.37 26.68
N VAL A 142 8.22 -22.72 27.39
CA VAL A 142 8.51 -22.23 28.75
C VAL A 142 9.02 -20.78 28.76
N LEU A 143 9.78 -20.36 27.73
CA LEU A 143 10.19 -18.97 27.54
C LEU A 143 9.05 -18.10 26.96
N SER A 144 8.04 -18.73 26.35
CA SER A 144 6.86 -18.08 25.77
C SER A 144 6.04 -17.32 26.82
N ALA A 145 5.89 -17.81 28.05
CA ALA A 145 5.11 -17.13 29.08
C ALA A 145 5.77 -15.84 29.59
N SER A 146 7.09 -15.84 29.80
CA SER A 146 7.83 -14.63 30.21
C SER A 146 7.85 -13.59 29.08
N ARG A 147 8.13 -14.03 27.84
CA ARG A 147 8.08 -13.18 26.65
C ARG A 147 6.68 -12.62 26.39
N MET A 148 5.63 -13.42 26.61
CA MET A 148 4.24 -12.98 26.46
C MET A 148 3.82 -12.01 27.57
N ARG A 149 4.29 -12.18 28.82
CA ARG A 149 4.06 -11.21 29.90
C ARG A 149 4.79 -9.89 29.63
N PHE A 150 6.04 -9.97 29.17
CA PHE A 150 6.80 -8.79 28.74
C PHE A 150 6.08 -8.07 27.60
N PHE A 151 5.66 -8.81 26.56
CA PHE A 151 4.87 -8.27 25.47
C PHE A 151 3.56 -7.65 25.97
N ALA A 152 2.78 -8.33 26.82
CA ALA A 152 1.51 -7.83 27.34
C ALA A 152 1.71 -6.56 28.16
N PHE A 153 2.77 -6.48 28.97
CA PHE A 153 3.14 -5.28 29.71
C PHE A 153 3.41 -4.11 28.76
N PHE A 154 4.27 -4.30 27.75
CA PHE A 154 4.58 -3.25 26.77
C PHE A 154 3.38 -2.90 25.90
N PHE A 155 2.56 -3.87 25.53
CA PHE A 155 1.33 -3.65 24.78
C PHE A 155 0.37 -2.76 25.58
N VAL A 156 0.14 -3.05 26.86
CA VAL A 156 -0.70 -2.21 27.73
C VAL A 156 -0.06 -0.84 27.96
N ALA A 157 1.26 -0.78 28.16
CA ALA A 157 1.98 0.48 28.35
C ALA A 157 1.91 1.38 27.11
N ILE A 158 2.14 0.83 25.91
CA ILE A 158 2.03 1.56 24.63
C ILE A 158 0.57 1.90 24.35
N PHE A 159 -0.39 1.02 24.64
CA PHE A 159 -1.82 1.30 24.50
C PHE A 159 -2.22 2.52 25.35
N ILE A 160 -1.83 2.54 26.63
CA ILE A 160 -2.08 3.69 27.52
C ILE A 160 -1.33 4.93 27.03
N TYR A 161 -0.06 4.76 26.63
CA TYR A 161 0.76 5.86 26.12
C TYR A 161 0.15 6.50 24.88
N GLN A 162 -0.38 5.71 23.94
CA GLN A 162 -0.90 6.21 22.66
C GLN A 162 -2.11 7.16 22.83
N PHE A 163 -2.88 7.03 23.92
CA PHE A 163 -3.93 8.02 24.25
C PHE A 163 -3.38 9.41 24.53
N LEU A 164 -2.13 9.51 24.99
CA LEU A 164 -1.49 10.77 25.31
C LEU A 164 -1.26 11.62 24.04
N PRO A 165 -0.51 11.18 23.01
CA PRO A 165 -0.37 11.96 21.77
C PRO A 165 -1.65 11.97 20.93
N SER A 166 -2.57 10.98 21.04
CA SER A 166 -3.75 10.95 20.16
C SER A 166 -4.93 11.80 20.65
N ALA A 167 -5.14 11.93 21.97
CA ALA A 167 -6.35 12.54 22.53
C ALA A 167 -6.07 13.62 23.57
N ILE A 168 -5.11 13.41 24.48
CA ILE A 168 -4.89 14.31 25.62
C ILE A 168 -3.98 15.49 25.24
N LEU A 169 -2.85 15.20 24.59
CA LEU A 169 -1.84 16.18 24.18
C LEU A 169 -1.40 15.92 22.72
N PRO A 170 -2.23 16.30 21.73
CA PRO A 170 -1.88 16.19 20.30
C PRO A 170 -0.58 16.88 19.91
N THR A 171 -0.12 17.87 20.68
CA THR A 171 1.17 18.55 20.48
C THR A 171 2.39 17.62 20.56
N LEU A 172 2.28 16.49 21.28
CA LEU A 172 3.37 15.50 21.36
C LEU A 172 3.62 14.77 20.04
N SER A 173 2.63 14.76 19.13
CA SER A 173 2.79 14.19 17.79
C SER A 173 3.73 15.02 16.89
N SER A 174 3.86 16.33 17.13
CA SER A 174 4.73 17.22 16.36
C SER A 174 5.17 18.41 17.22
N ILE A 175 6.32 18.27 17.86
CA ILE A 175 6.98 19.32 18.65
C ILE A 175 7.92 20.07 17.72
N ALA A 176 7.41 21.14 17.12
CA ALA A 176 8.18 22.03 16.25
C ALA A 176 9.05 22.99 17.09
N ILE A 177 10.31 22.62 17.35
CA ILE A 177 11.22 23.40 18.21
C ILE A 177 11.39 24.84 17.71
N LEU A 178 11.53 25.01 16.39
CA LEU A 178 11.67 26.34 15.78
C LEU A 178 10.45 27.25 16.02
N CYS A 179 9.25 26.67 16.06
CA CYS A 179 8.02 27.42 16.36
C CYS A 179 7.93 27.83 17.83
N LEU A 180 8.48 27.01 18.73
CA LEU A 180 8.49 27.28 20.17
C LEU A 180 9.49 28.39 20.53
N VAL A 181 10.68 28.39 19.90
CA VAL A 181 11.72 29.39 20.19
C VAL A 181 11.38 30.75 19.59
N TYR A 182 10.85 30.79 18.36
CA TYR A 182 10.52 32.05 17.71
C TYR A 182 9.22 31.91 16.92
N PRO A 183 8.07 32.41 17.40
CA PRO A 183 6.79 32.29 16.70
C PRO A 183 6.70 33.32 15.56
N SER A 184 6.96 32.89 14.32
CA SER A 184 6.88 33.72 13.12
C SER A 184 6.29 32.95 11.94
N ARG A 185 5.97 33.63 10.84
CA ARG A 185 5.55 32.95 9.60
C ARG A 185 6.65 32.02 9.08
N ILE A 186 7.91 32.48 9.16
CA ILE A 186 9.08 31.75 8.68
C ILE A 186 9.33 30.48 9.52
N SER A 187 9.28 30.58 10.85
CA SER A 187 9.48 29.41 11.71
C SER A 187 8.35 28.40 11.62
N ARG A 188 7.10 28.84 11.38
CA ARG A 188 5.98 27.93 11.05
C ARG A 188 6.21 27.21 9.72
N MET A 189 6.69 27.92 8.70
CA MET A 189 7.02 27.34 7.39
C MET A 189 8.13 26.30 7.47
N PHE A 190 9.21 26.59 8.19
CA PHE A 190 10.36 25.70 8.27
C PHE A 190 10.19 24.58 9.31
N GLY A 191 9.60 24.87 10.46
CA GLY A 191 9.59 23.98 11.61
C GLY A 191 8.31 23.15 11.81
N SER A 192 7.16 23.57 11.28
CA SER A 192 5.91 22.82 11.49
C SER A 192 5.97 21.47 10.76
N GLY A 193 5.62 20.37 11.43
CA GLY A 193 5.52 19.05 10.79
C GLY A 193 4.24 18.82 9.98
N TYR A 194 3.16 19.54 10.29
CA TYR A 194 1.87 19.40 9.60
C TYR A 194 1.69 20.40 8.45
N ARG A 195 2.22 21.62 8.61
CA ARG A 195 2.03 22.72 7.64
C ARG A 195 3.33 23.27 7.06
N GLY A 196 4.48 22.74 7.47
CA GLY A 196 5.81 23.18 7.06
C GLY A 196 6.76 22.02 6.72
N PHE A 197 8.05 22.35 6.57
CA PHE A 197 9.09 21.39 6.17
C PHE A 197 9.57 20.46 7.31
N GLY A 198 9.15 20.70 8.56
CA GLY A 198 9.49 19.85 9.70
C GLY A 198 10.95 19.92 10.19
N ILE A 199 11.71 20.97 9.85
CA ILE A 199 13.09 21.14 10.35
C ILE A 199 13.07 21.24 11.88
N ALA A 200 13.86 20.38 12.54
CA ALA A 200 13.91 20.26 13.99
C ALA A 200 12.54 20.00 14.64
N ASN A 201 11.66 19.30 13.93
CA ASN A 201 10.43 18.76 14.49
C ASN A 201 10.71 17.41 15.16
N ILE A 202 10.33 17.27 16.42
CA ILE A 202 10.45 16.02 17.17
C ILE A 202 9.05 15.46 17.40
N SER A 203 8.85 14.18 17.10
CA SER A 203 7.63 13.47 17.45
C SER A 203 7.92 12.49 18.56
N LEU A 204 7.04 12.44 19.56
CA LEU A 204 7.02 11.37 20.57
C LEU A 204 5.91 10.35 20.27
N ASP A 205 5.18 10.51 19.16
CA ASP A 205 4.15 9.57 18.74
C ASP A 205 4.77 8.42 17.95
N TRP A 206 4.65 7.20 18.47
CA TRP A 206 5.15 6.00 17.82
C TRP A 206 4.48 5.75 16.46
N ASN A 207 3.22 6.14 16.27
CA ASN A 207 2.56 5.99 14.97
C ASN A 207 3.22 6.85 13.90
N VAL A 208 3.72 8.04 14.26
CA VAL A 208 4.43 8.93 13.34
C VAL A 208 5.85 8.42 13.07
N LEU A 209 6.57 8.00 14.12
CA LEU A 209 7.95 7.50 14.00
C LEU A 209 8.01 6.14 13.27
N GLY A 210 7.07 5.24 13.58
CA GLY A 210 7.02 3.88 13.07
C GLY A 210 6.43 3.74 11.66
N ALA A 211 5.77 4.78 11.13
CA ALA A 211 5.11 4.74 9.82
C ALA A 211 6.05 4.38 8.66
N SER A 212 7.34 4.72 8.78
CA SER A 212 8.36 4.43 7.75
C SER A 212 8.97 3.03 7.85
N GLY A 213 8.61 2.22 8.84
CA GLY A 213 9.15 0.86 9.02
C GLY A 213 10.67 0.77 9.26
N PRO A 214 11.31 1.70 10.01
CA PRO A 214 12.78 1.79 10.07
C PRO A 214 13.45 0.58 10.74
N LEU A 215 12.69 -0.28 11.42
CA LEU A 215 13.22 -1.40 12.20
C LEU A 215 13.51 -2.66 11.37
N PHE A 216 12.89 -2.79 10.20
CA PHE A 216 13.05 -3.98 9.35
C PHE A 216 13.68 -3.65 7.99
N GLN A 217 13.67 -2.39 7.59
CA GLN A 217 14.30 -1.95 6.36
C GLN A 217 15.84 -2.08 6.48
N PRO A 218 16.54 -2.61 5.45
CA PRO A 218 17.99 -2.67 5.45
C PRO A 218 18.62 -1.29 5.65
N TRP A 219 19.69 -1.21 6.45
CA TRP A 219 20.30 0.06 6.87
C TRP A 219 20.68 0.96 5.68
N TRP A 220 21.21 0.38 4.61
CA TRP A 220 21.61 1.12 3.41
C TRP A 220 20.39 1.72 2.69
N ALA A 221 19.26 1.00 2.66
CA ALA A 221 18.04 1.47 2.03
C ALA A 221 17.40 2.57 2.87
N ALA A 222 17.39 2.40 4.19
CA ALA A 222 16.92 3.42 5.13
C ALA A 222 17.76 4.71 5.01
N LEU A 223 19.09 4.62 4.97
CA LEU A 223 19.94 5.80 4.79
C LEU A 223 19.73 6.51 3.44
N ASN A 224 19.50 5.77 2.36
CA ASN A 224 19.17 6.38 1.06
C ASN A 224 17.81 7.11 1.13
N PHE A 225 16.80 6.49 1.75
CA PHE A 225 15.47 7.07 1.91
C PHE A 225 15.51 8.33 2.78
N PHE A 226 16.06 8.24 3.99
CA PHE A 226 16.18 9.37 4.91
C PHE A 226 17.15 10.43 4.38
N GLY A 227 18.27 10.04 3.77
CA GLY A 227 19.21 10.97 3.14
C GLY A 227 18.55 11.76 2.00
N GLY A 228 17.73 11.10 1.18
CA GLY A 228 16.94 11.75 0.14
C GLY A 228 15.92 12.75 0.71
N ILE A 229 15.18 12.35 1.76
CA ILE A 229 14.22 13.23 2.45
C ILE A 229 14.93 14.42 3.08
N MET A 230 16.01 14.20 3.81
CA MET A 230 16.77 15.26 4.48
C MET A 230 17.39 16.23 3.46
N GLY A 231 17.99 15.71 2.38
CA GLY A 231 18.53 16.53 1.30
C GLY A 231 17.45 17.39 0.67
N MET A 232 16.31 16.79 0.30
CA MET A 232 15.23 17.51 -0.35
C MET A 232 14.54 18.51 0.58
N MET A 233 14.15 18.09 1.79
CA MET A 233 13.37 18.88 2.73
C MET A 233 14.18 19.92 3.50
N TYR A 234 15.46 19.66 3.79
CA TYR A 234 16.24 20.56 4.65
C TYR A 234 17.29 21.37 3.89
N VAL A 235 17.63 20.99 2.65
CA VAL A 235 18.59 21.74 1.83
C VAL A 235 17.89 22.41 0.66
N VAL A 236 17.28 21.63 -0.24
CA VAL A 236 16.70 22.19 -1.47
C VAL A 236 15.53 23.11 -1.12
N MET A 237 14.59 22.65 -0.26
CA MET A 237 13.39 23.39 0.18
C MET A 237 13.66 24.81 0.69
N PRO A 238 14.56 25.01 1.67
CA PRO A 238 14.93 26.36 2.08
C PRO A 238 15.56 27.21 0.97
N ILE A 239 16.38 26.62 0.10
CA ILE A 239 17.04 27.35 -0.99
C ILE A 239 16.00 27.94 -1.97
N LEU A 240 15.05 27.16 -2.50
CA LEU A 240 14.09 27.78 -3.44
C LEU A 240 13.10 28.71 -2.74
N TYR A 241 12.79 28.49 -1.46
CA TYR A 241 11.96 29.43 -0.69
C TYR A 241 12.63 30.80 -0.57
N THR A 242 13.93 30.81 -0.25
CA THR A 242 14.71 32.06 -0.14
C THR A 242 14.91 32.75 -1.49
N LEU A 243 15.05 31.98 -2.57
CA LEU A 243 15.13 32.51 -3.93
C LEU A 243 13.77 32.94 -4.50
N ASN A 244 12.67 32.79 -3.75
CA ASN A 244 11.29 33.04 -4.17
C ASN A 244 10.99 32.45 -5.56
N PHE A 245 11.48 31.25 -5.83
CA PHE A 245 11.26 30.57 -7.10
C PHE A 245 9.74 30.38 -7.31
N TRP A 246 9.19 30.81 -8.45
CA TRP A 246 7.74 30.75 -8.75
C TRP A 246 6.81 31.39 -7.70
N ASP A 247 7.21 32.51 -7.11
CA ASP A 247 6.37 33.28 -6.18
C ASP A 247 5.85 32.45 -4.98
N ILE A 248 6.64 31.46 -4.55
CA ILE A 248 6.36 30.56 -3.41
C ILE A 248 5.92 31.31 -2.15
N GLN A 249 6.39 32.53 -1.92
CA GLN A 249 6.07 33.29 -0.71
C GLN A 249 4.64 33.89 -0.71
N ARG A 250 3.99 33.99 -1.87
CA ARG A 250 2.67 34.62 -2.02
C ARG A 250 1.50 33.75 -1.58
N PHE A 251 1.69 32.44 -1.59
CA PHE A 251 0.61 31.54 -1.21
C PHE A 251 0.38 31.51 0.32
N PRO A 252 -0.85 31.16 0.74
CA PRO A 252 -1.26 31.23 2.15
C PRO A 252 -0.59 30.16 3.04
N GLU A 253 -0.42 28.94 2.56
CA GLU A 253 0.20 27.83 3.29
C GLU A 253 1.35 27.24 2.49
N ALA A 254 2.34 26.62 3.14
CA ALA A 254 3.28 25.77 2.43
C ALA A 254 2.50 24.56 1.90
N LEU A 255 2.14 23.68 2.83
CA LEU A 255 1.47 22.40 2.62
C LEU A 255 -0.02 22.61 2.44
N SER A 256 -0.51 22.53 1.21
CA SER A 256 -1.94 22.38 0.96
C SER A 256 -2.20 21.52 -0.27
N SER A 257 -3.24 20.70 -0.19
CA SER A 257 -3.77 19.90 -1.30
C SER A 257 -4.74 20.69 -2.19
N ALA A 258 -5.04 21.94 -1.83
CA ALA A 258 -5.95 22.78 -2.59
C ALA A 258 -5.34 23.26 -3.93
N LEU A 259 -6.22 23.47 -4.91
CA LEU A 259 -5.90 24.09 -6.19
C LEU A 259 -6.05 25.61 -6.04
N PHE A 260 -5.22 26.39 -6.72
CA PHE A 260 -5.16 27.85 -6.61
C PHE A 260 -5.33 28.53 -7.97
N SER A 261 -6.01 29.67 -8.00
CA SER A 261 -6.07 30.55 -9.17
C SER A 261 -4.81 31.42 -9.27
N SER A 262 -4.66 32.16 -10.37
CA SER A 262 -3.63 33.20 -10.55
C SER A 262 -3.57 34.21 -9.40
N ASP A 263 -4.70 34.40 -8.71
CA ASP A 263 -4.84 35.32 -7.58
C ASP A 263 -4.48 34.68 -6.22
N PHE A 264 -3.92 33.47 -6.21
CA PHE A 264 -3.54 32.70 -5.01
C PHE A 264 -4.72 32.40 -4.06
N ASN A 265 -5.96 32.45 -4.57
CA ASN A 265 -7.18 31.98 -3.92
C ASN A 265 -7.52 30.55 -4.35
N VAL A 266 -8.29 29.82 -3.54
CA VAL A 266 -8.72 28.45 -3.87
C VAL A 266 -9.51 28.46 -5.19
N PHE A 267 -9.13 27.56 -6.10
CA PHE A 267 -9.71 27.46 -7.44
C PHE A 267 -11.08 26.79 -7.38
N ASP A 268 -12.05 27.40 -8.04
CA ASP A 268 -13.41 26.87 -8.14
C ASP A 268 -13.52 25.85 -9.28
N ILE A 269 -13.60 24.57 -8.92
CA ILE A 269 -13.58 23.43 -9.85
C ILE A 269 -14.87 23.35 -10.68
N ASP A 270 -16.01 23.62 -10.05
CA ASP A 270 -17.34 23.55 -10.69
C ASP A 270 -17.45 24.52 -11.86
N SER A 271 -16.70 25.61 -11.75
CA SER A 271 -16.69 26.70 -12.71
C SER A 271 -16.00 26.39 -14.06
N VAL A 272 -15.39 25.20 -14.19
CA VAL A 272 -14.70 24.70 -15.40
C VAL A 272 -15.30 23.37 -15.90
N LEU A 273 -16.27 22.81 -15.19
CA LEU A 273 -16.93 21.57 -15.58
C LEU A 273 -18.23 21.87 -16.33
N LYS A 274 -18.49 21.13 -17.41
CA LYS A 274 -19.81 21.09 -18.04
C LYS A 274 -20.77 20.31 -17.13
N LYS A 275 -22.08 20.45 -17.37
CA LYS A 275 -23.14 19.66 -16.70
C LYS A 275 -22.96 18.13 -16.82
N ASP A 276 -22.22 17.67 -17.83
CA ASP A 276 -21.89 16.26 -18.05
C ASP A 276 -20.61 15.80 -17.32
N ASN A 277 -20.05 16.64 -16.43
CA ASN A 277 -18.79 16.42 -15.72
C ASN A 277 -17.57 16.20 -16.63
N THR A 278 -17.64 16.73 -17.84
CA THR A 278 -16.51 16.85 -18.78
C THR A 278 -15.93 18.24 -18.68
N LEU A 279 -14.64 18.39 -18.96
CA LEU A 279 -13.99 19.69 -18.98
C LEU A 279 -14.62 20.63 -20.02
N ASP A 280 -14.92 21.86 -19.63
CA ASP A 280 -15.26 22.94 -20.55
C ASP A 280 -14.00 23.67 -21.03
N GLU A 281 -13.56 23.36 -22.25
CA GLU A 281 -12.36 23.92 -22.84
C GLU A 281 -12.41 25.46 -22.93
N ALA A 282 -13.58 26.05 -23.20
CA ALA A 282 -13.72 27.50 -23.31
C ALA A 282 -13.61 28.21 -21.95
N ALA A 283 -14.24 27.65 -20.91
CA ALA A 283 -14.12 28.17 -19.55
C ALA A 283 -12.71 27.93 -18.99
N TRP A 284 -12.09 26.81 -19.36
CA TRP A 284 -10.71 26.48 -19.01
C TRP A 284 -9.73 27.48 -19.62
N ASP A 285 -9.86 27.80 -20.91
CA ASP A 285 -9.00 28.76 -21.59
C ASP A 285 -9.06 30.16 -20.98
N GLN A 286 -10.22 30.58 -20.45
CA GLN A 286 -10.37 31.87 -19.78
C GLN A 286 -9.79 31.89 -18.35
N LYS A 287 -9.79 30.74 -17.65
CA LYS A 287 -9.39 30.63 -16.24
C LYS A 287 -7.99 30.06 -16.02
N LYS A 288 -7.28 29.69 -17.09
CA LYS A 288 -5.85 29.38 -17.03
C LYS A 288 -5.08 30.63 -16.56
N PRO A 289 -4.02 30.48 -15.74
CA PRO A 289 -3.42 29.25 -15.26
C PRO A 289 -4.02 28.75 -13.93
N LEU A 290 -4.12 27.42 -13.81
CA LEU A 290 -4.35 26.74 -12.52
C LEU A 290 -2.99 26.55 -11.82
N LEU A 291 -2.86 27.10 -10.62
CA LEU A 291 -1.70 27.02 -9.75
C LEU A 291 -1.98 26.01 -8.62
N LEU A 292 -0.95 25.49 -7.95
CA LEU A 292 -1.08 24.78 -6.67
C LEU A 292 -0.15 25.44 -5.63
N THR A 293 -0.50 25.37 -4.34
CA THR A 293 0.24 25.96 -3.18
C THR A 293 1.70 25.55 -3.09
N PRO A 294 2.65 26.32 -2.54
CA PRO A 294 4.13 26.24 -2.59
C PRO A 294 4.83 25.07 -1.94
N PHE A 295 4.32 24.40 -0.93
CA PHE A 295 4.85 23.07 -0.60
C PHE A 295 4.28 22.09 -1.59
N CYS A 296 3.00 22.21 -1.95
CA CYS A 296 2.52 21.50 -3.11
C CYS A 296 3.28 21.90 -4.38
N ALA A 297 3.75 23.18 -4.60
CA ALA A 297 4.44 23.93 -5.71
C ALA A 297 5.96 23.79 -5.72
N PHE A 298 6.55 23.48 -4.58
CA PHE A 298 7.92 23.04 -4.47
C PHE A 298 7.96 21.51 -4.57
N MET A 299 7.04 20.81 -3.92
CA MET A 299 6.70 19.43 -4.26
C MET A 299 6.04 19.36 -5.68
N LEU A 300 5.63 20.50 -6.28
CA LEU A 300 5.08 20.76 -7.63
C LEU A 300 6.14 21.51 -8.42
N THR A 301 7.33 21.00 -8.36
CA THR A 301 7.94 20.76 -9.64
C THR A 301 7.06 19.76 -10.43
N VAL A 302 6.01 20.24 -11.13
CA VAL A 302 5.36 19.45 -12.20
C VAL A 302 6.36 19.04 -13.27
N ALA A 303 7.54 19.67 -13.29
CA ALA A 303 8.68 19.22 -14.08
C ALA A 303 9.66 18.28 -13.33
N ILE A 304 9.76 18.29 -12.00
CA ILE A 304 10.83 17.61 -11.21
C ILE A 304 10.31 16.61 -10.18
N THR A 305 9.15 16.73 -9.50
CA THR A 305 8.59 15.58 -8.75
C THR A 305 7.97 14.57 -9.70
N TYR A 306 7.20 15.03 -10.70
CA TYR A 306 6.78 14.17 -11.79
C TYR A 306 8.01 13.69 -12.56
N GLY A 307 8.95 14.58 -12.87
CA GLY A 307 10.23 14.25 -13.50
C GLY A 307 11.06 13.21 -12.72
N LEU A 308 11.17 13.35 -11.40
CA LEU A 308 11.84 12.41 -10.50
C LEU A 308 11.03 11.14 -10.33
N SER A 309 9.69 11.19 -10.35
CA SER A 309 8.85 9.98 -10.35
C SER A 309 9.08 9.18 -11.63
N PHE A 310 9.14 9.85 -12.79
CA PHE A 310 9.49 9.24 -14.07
C PHE A 310 10.95 8.76 -14.08
N ALA A 311 11.87 9.53 -13.50
CA ALA A 311 13.28 9.15 -13.39
C ALA A 311 13.45 7.95 -12.46
N VAL A 312 12.70 7.86 -11.35
CA VAL A 312 12.72 6.71 -10.43
C VAL A 312 12.17 5.48 -11.12
N LEU A 313 11.07 5.57 -11.87
CA LEU A 313 10.55 4.44 -12.64
C LEU A 313 11.53 3.98 -13.73
N THR A 314 12.09 4.91 -14.48
CA THR A 314 13.08 4.61 -15.53
C THR A 314 14.37 4.03 -14.93
N SER A 315 14.85 4.63 -13.85
CA SER A 315 16.00 4.16 -13.07
C SER A 315 15.76 2.77 -12.51
N THR A 316 14.55 2.48 -12.01
CA THR A 316 14.18 1.14 -11.52
C THR A 316 14.30 0.11 -12.64
N ILE A 317 13.78 0.40 -13.83
CA ILE A 317 13.90 -0.49 -14.99
C ILE A 317 15.37 -0.71 -15.35
N VAL A 318 16.15 0.37 -15.49
CA VAL A 318 17.57 0.31 -15.87
C VAL A 318 18.39 -0.45 -14.82
N HIS A 319 18.15 -0.18 -13.54
CA HIS A 319 18.81 -0.84 -12.43
C HIS A 319 18.53 -2.34 -12.42
N VAL A 320 17.26 -2.72 -12.55
CA VAL A 320 16.87 -4.14 -12.60
C VAL A 320 17.43 -4.82 -13.85
N ALA A 321 17.41 -4.16 -15.01
CA ALA A 321 17.94 -4.71 -16.25
C ALA A 321 19.47 -4.95 -16.17
N LEU A 322 20.22 -4.01 -15.60
CA LEU A 322 21.69 -4.09 -15.54
C LEU A 322 22.17 -5.05 -14.43
N TRP A 323 21.58 -5.01 -13.22
CA TRP A 323 22.05 -5.80 -12.08
C TRP A 323 21.37 -7.17 -11.97
N HIS A 324 20.07 -7.26 -12.29
CA HIS A 324 19.28 -8.48 -12.09
C HIS A 324 18.82 -9.13 -13.40
N GLY A 325 19.10 -8.54 -14.57
CA GLY A 325 18.65 -9.05 -15.88
C GLY A 325 19.08 -10.49 -16.17
N LYS A 326 20.32 -10.85 -15.82
CA LYS A 326 20.83 -12.22 -15.99
C LYS A 326 20.11 -13.23 -15.09
N ASP A 327 19.79 -12.82 -13.86
CA ASP A 327 19.08 -13.67 -12.90
C ASP A 327 17.61 -13.84 -13.30
N ILE A 328 16.97 -12.81 -13.86
CA ILE A 328 15.63 -12.89 -14.43
C ILE A 328 15.59 -13.88 -15.59
N LEU A 329 16.53 -13.77 -16.54
CA LEU A 329 16.63 -14.69 -17.67
C LEU A 329 16.87 -16.14 -17.21
N LYS A 330 17.70 -16.32 -16.17
CA LYS A 330 17.94 -17.62 -15.57
C LYS A 330 16.69 -18.17 -14.88
N ALA A 331 15.93 -17.33 -14.17
CA ALA A 331 14.68 -17.71 -13.52
C ALA A 331 13.58 -18.08 -14.52
N LEU A 332 13.52 -17.38 -15.66
CA LEU A 332 12.62 -17.70 -16.77
C LEU A 332 12.96 -19.03 -17.46
N ASN A 333 14.26 -19.30 -17.68
CA ASN A 333 14.71 -20.50 -18.39
C ASN A 333 14.83 -21.74 -17.49
N ASN A 334 15.12 -21.55 -16.20
CA ASN A 334 15.26 -22.63 -15.24
C ASN A 334 14.53 -22.28 -13.92
N PRO A 335 13.22 -22.57 -13.84
CA PRO A 335 12.40 -22.19 -12.70
C PRO A 335 12.72 -22.98 -11.42
N VAL A 336 13.58 -24.01 -11.50
CA VAL A 336 13.92 -24.89 -10.37
C VAL A 336 15.24 -24.45 -9.75
N HIS A 337 15.14 -23.64 -8.69
CA HIS A 337 16.30 -23.27 -7.89
C HIS A 337 16.60 -24.35 -6.85
N ALA A 338 17.87 -24.73 -6.74
CA ALA A 338 18.35 -25.67 -5.73
C ALA A 338 18.53 -24.95 -4.38
N ASP A 339 17.42 -24.59 -3.74
CA ASP A 339 17.40 -24.02 -2.39
C ASP A 339 16.67 -24.96 -1.41
N VAL A 340 16.99 -24.87 -0.12
CA VAL A 340 16.38 -25.66 0.96
C VAL A 340 14.87 -25.43 0.99
N HIS A 341 14.41 -24.18 1.00
CA HIS A 341 12.97 -23.88 1.01
C HIS A 341 12.25 -24.40 -0.24
N ASN A 342 12.88 -24.29 -1.42
CA ASN A 342 12.33 -24.88 -2.64
C ASN A 342 12.27 -26.41 -2.58
N LYS A 343 13.26 -27.09 -1.98
CA LYS A 343 13.22 -28.55 -1.77
C LYS A 343 12.12 -28.95 -0.80
N LEU A 344 11.95 -28.21 0.29
CA LEU A 344 10.89 -28.45 1.28
C LEU A 344 9.50 -28.22 0.65
N MET A 345 9.35 -27.19 -0.18
CA MET A 345 8.09 -26.91 -0.87
C MET A 345 7.69 -27.96 -1.92
N ARG A 346 8.62 -28.82 -2.39
CA ARG A 346 8.28 -29.91 -3.33
C ARG A 346 7.36 -30.97 -2.73
N SER A 347 7.24 -31.05 -1.41
CA SER A 347 6.28 -31.97 -0.77
C SER A 347 4.83 -31.53 -0.97
N TYR A 348 4.60 -30.25 -1.31
CA TYR A 348 3.28 -29.69 -1.51
C TYR A 348 2.95 -29.62 -3.00
N PRO A 349 1.71 -29.95 -3.41
CA PRO A 349 1.30 -29.72 -4.78
C PRO A 349 1.35 -28.23 -5.08
N SER A 350 2.01 -27.86 -6.18
CA SER A 350 2.02 -26.47 -6.63
C SER A 350 0.60 -26.02 -6.97
N VAL A 351 0.24 -24.79 -6.58
CA VAL A 351 -1.04 -24.19 -6.98
C VAL A 351 -1.11 -24.15 -8.51
N PRO A 352 -2.14 -24.75 -9.13
CA PRO A 352 -2.28 -24.74 -10.58
C PRO A 352 -2.31 -23.31 -11.12
N SER A 353 -1.54 -23.03 -12.18
CA SER A 353 -1.54 -21.73 -12.86
C SER A 353 -2.94 -21.33 -13.37
N THR A 354 -3.80 -22.32 -13.60
CA THR A 354 -5.20 -22.13 -13.99
C THR A 354 -5.97 -21.28 -12.99
N TRP A 355 -5.75 -21.40 -11.67
CA TRP A 355 -6.47 -20.58 -10.68
C TRP A 355 -6.16 -19.08 -10.82
N TYR A 356 -4.90 -18.76 -11.10
CA TYR A 356 -4.47 -17.38 -11.30
C TYR A 356 -5.01 -16.82 -12.62
N ILE A 357 -4.97 -17.62 -13.69
CA ILE A 357 -5.53 -17.25 -15.00
C ILE A 357 -7.06 -17.09 -14.91
N THR A 358 -7.78 -18.00 -14.26
CA THR A 358 -9.25 -17.88 -14.10
C THR A 358 -9.61 -16.66 -13.28
N THR A 359 -8.87 -16.36 -12.22
CA THR A 359 -9.10 -15.16 -11.39
C THR A 359 -8.84 -13.89 -12.19
N LEU A 360 -7.78 -13.87 -12.99
CA LEU A 360 -7.47 -12.77 -13.90
C LEU A 360 -8.56 -12.57 -14.96
N CYS A 361 -8.99 -13.65 -15.63
CA CYS A 361 -10.02 -13.59 -16.67
C CYS A 361 -11.39 -13.18 -16.12
N LEU A 362 -11.79 -13.70 -14.94
CA LEU A 362 -13.05 -13.35 -14.30
C LEU A 362 -13.05 -11.90 -13.82
N SER A 363 -11.98 -11.44 -13.17
CA SER A 363 -11.86 -10.06 -12.70
C SER A 363 -11.77 -9.06 -13.85
N LEU A 364 -10.99 -9.36 -14.90
CA LEU A 364 -10.90 -8.52 -16.08
C LEU A 364 -12.23 -8.49 -16.86
N GLY A 365 -12.90 -9.64 -16.99
CA GLY A 365 -14.22 -9.71 -17.62
C GLY A 365 -15.27 -8.88 -16.88
N ALA A 366 -15.32 -8.99 -15.55
CA ALA A 366 -16.19 -8.17 -14.72
C ALA A 366 -15.85 -6.66 -14.81
N ALA A 367 -14.57 -6.31 -14.88
CA ALA A 367 -14.14 -4.93 -15.08
C ALA A 367 -14.55 -4.39 -16.46
N ILE A 368 -14.46 -5.20 -17.52
CA ILE A 368 -14.95 -4.82 -18.86
C ILE A 368 -16.46 -4.56 -18.84
N VAL A 369 -17.24 -5.47 -18.21
CA VAL A 369 -18.69 -5.30 -18.07
C VAL A 369 -19.02 -4.04 -17.27
N LEU A 370 -18.31 -3.76 -16.18
CA LEU A 370 -18.46 -2.55 -15.39
C LEU A 370 -18.27 -1.29 -16.24
N VAL A 371 -17.18 -1.25 -17.03
CA VAL A 371 -16.86 -0.12 -17.90
C VAL A 371 -17.89 0.08 -19.01
N MET A 372 -18.50 -1.00 -19.51
CA MET A 372 -19.56 -0.92 -20.53
C MET A 372 -20.93 -0.50 -19.96
N THR A 373 -21.22 -0.89 -18.72
CA THR A 373 -22.54 -0.69 -18.09
C THR A 373 -22.65 0.59 -17.30
N THR A 374 -21.53 1.13 -16.83
CA THR A 374 -21.50 2.29 -15.93
C THR A 374 -20.83 3.48 -16.62
N PRO A 375 -21.38 4.71 -16.53
CA PRO A 375 -20.83 5.89 -17.19
C PRO A 375 -19.56 6.41 -16.48
N LEU A 376 -18.51 5.60 -16.40
CA LEU A 376 -17.22 5.93 -15.76
C LEU A 376 -16.32 6.84 -16.60
N GLN A 377 -16.81 7.35 -17.74
CA GLN A 377 -16.04 8.12 -18.72
C GLN A 377 -14.77 7.39 -19.25
N PHE A 378 -14.64 6.10 -18.95
CA PHE A 378 -13.45 5.27 -19.16
C PHE A 378 -13.69 4.29 -20.31
N PRO A 379 -12.82 4.21 -21.33
CA PRO A 379 -13.00 3.28 -22.43
C PRO A 379 -12.38 1.90 -22.15
N VAL A 380 -12.94 0.85 -22.74
CA VAL A 380 -12.48 -0.55 -22.56
C VAL A 380 -11.02 -0.74 -23.01
N TRP A 381 -10.61 -0.11 -24.11
CA TRP A 381 -9.21 -0.17 -24.55
C TRP A 381 -8.26 0.46 -23.52
N GLY A 382 -8.74 1.47 -22.79
CA GLY A 382 -7.97 2.12 -21.73
C GLY A 382 -7.77 1.22 -20.52
N LEU A 383 -8.80 0.45 -20.15
CA LEU A 383 -8.68 -0.59 -19.12
C LEU A 383 -7.58 -1.60 -19.46
N LEU A 384 -7.57 -2.12 -20.69
CA LEU A 384 -6.57 -3.10 -21.12
C LEU A 384 -5.14 -2.54 -21.09
N LEU A 385 -4.97 -1.28 -21.49
CA LEU A 385 -3.66 -0.60 -21.43
C LEU A 385 -3.22 -0.34 -19.98
N ALA A 386 -4.13 0.07 -19.09
CA ALA A 386 -3.82 0.27 -17.67
C ALA A 386 -3.35 -1.05 -17.01
N VAL A 387 -4.07 -2.14 -17.29
CA VAL A 387 -3.73 -3.50 -16.82
C VAL A 387 -2.39 -3.96 -17.40
N GLY A 388 -2.15 -3.76 -18.71
CA GLY A 388 -0.88 -4.11 -19.36
C GLY A 388 0.30 -3.33 -18.82
N MET A 389 0.13 -2.03 -18.54
CA MET A 389 1.15 -1.20 -17.92
C MET A 389 1.50 -1.69 -16.50
N SER A 390 0.46 -2.01 -15.71
CA SER A 390 0.63 -2.58 -14.37
C SER A 390 1.46 -3.87 -14.39
N PHE A 391 1.15 -4.77 -15.33
CA PHE A 391 1.88 -6.02 -15.51
C PHE A 391 3.35 -5.80 -15.90
N PHE A 392 3.63 -4.84 -16.79
CA PHE A 392 4.99 -4.52 -17.23
C PHE A 392 5.88 -4.04 -16.07
N PHE A 393 5.36 -3.15 -15.22
CA PHE A 393 6.11 -2.60 -14.09
C PHE A 393 6.16 -3.53 -12.86
N LEU A 394 5.36 -4.59 -12.83
CA LEU A 394 5.29 -5.51 -11.69
C LEU A 394 6.63 -6.18 -11.39
N VAL A 395 7.34 -6.68 -12.41
CA VAL A 395 8.61 -7.39 -12.20
C VAL A 395 9.70 -6.45 -11.67
N PRO A 396 9.99 -5.29 -12.30
CA PRO A 396 11.00 -4.36 -11.78
C PRO A 396 10.71 -3.87 -10.37
N ILE A 397 9.46 -3.46 -10.10
CA ILE A 397 9.07 -2.96 -8.77
C ILE A 397 9.10 -4.09 -7.73
N GLY A 398 8.71 -5.31 -8.12
CA GLY A 398 8.77 -6.47 -7.24
C GLY A 398 10.17 -6.85 -6.81
N ILE A 399 11.14 -6.80 -7.73
CA ILE A 399 12.55 -7.06 -7.40
C ILE A 399 13.09 -6.01 -6.43
N LEU A 400 12.76 -4.73 -6.67
CA LEU A 400 13.15 -3.66 -5.76
C LEU A 400 12.58 -3.91 -4.36
N ARG A 401 11.26 -4.16 -4.26
CA ARG A 401 10.60 -4.48 -2.98
C ARG A 401 11.21 -5.71 -2.30
N ALA A 402 11.56 -6.75 -3.06
CA ALA A 402 12.16 -7.96 -2.51
C ALA A 402 13.54 -7.75 -1.87
N VAL A 403 14.31 -6.77 -2.33
CA VAL A 403 15.70 -6.53 -1.88
C VAL A 403 15.77 -5.41 -0.84
N SER A 404 15.11 -4.29 -1.08
CA SER A 404 15.20 -3.07 -0.25
C SER A 404 13.98 -2.85 0.64
N ASP A 405 12.90 -3.60 0.44
CA ASP A 405 11.59 -3.38 1.06
C ASP A 405 10.95 -2.03 0.73
N THR A 406 11.47 -1.35 -0.31
CA THR A 406 10.93 -0.08 -0.81
C THR A 406 10.03 -0.35 -2.02
N SER A 407 8.81 0.22 -2.01
CA SER A 407 7.90 0.17 -3.15
C SER A 407 7.84 1.52 -3.86
N VAL A 408 7.73 1.48 -5.19
CA VAL A 408 7.57 2.67 -6.02
C VAL A 408 6.13 2.71 -6.54
N GLY A 409 5.46 3.85 -6.36
CA GLY A 409 4.08 4.03 -6.79
C GLY A 409 3.94 4.28 -8.30
N LEU A 410 3.00 3.59 -8.95
CA LEU A 410 2.64 3.81 -10.36
C LEU A 410 1.57 4.91 -10.56
N ASN A 411 1.08 5.52 -9.47
CA ASN A 411 0.01 6.52 -9.51
C ASN A 411 0.32 7.67 -10.47
N VAL A 412 1.54 8.19 -10.42
CA VAL A 412 1.94 9.39 -11.17
C VAL A 412 1.96 9.13 -12.68
N ILE A 413 2.59 8.03 -13.10
CA ILE A 413 2.71 7.70 -14.53
C ILE A 413 1.39 7.27 -15.16
N THR A 414 0.57 6.54 -14.40
CA THR A 414 -0.74 6.09 -14.89
C THR A 414 -1.68 7.26 -15.07
N GLU A 415 -1.70 8.21 -14.13
CA GLU A 415 -2.49 9.45 -14.20
C GLU A 415 -2.02 10.37 -15.33
N PHE A 416 -0.71 10.50 -15.52
CA PHE A 416 -0.15 11.29 -16.61
C PHE A 416 -0.53 10.73 -17.99
N ILE A 417 -0.32 9.42 -18.21
CA ILE A 417 -0.64 8.77 -19.49
C ILE A 417 -2.15 8.86 -19.79
N ALA A 418 -3.00 8.65 -18.77
CA ALA A 418 -4.43 8.79 -18.92
C ALA A 418 -4.84 10.23 -19.28
N GLY A 419 -4.20 11.23 -18.69
CA GLY A 419 -4.42 12.65 -19.02
C GLY A 419 -4.14 12.99 -20.50
N PHE A 420 -3.12 12.37 -21.10
CA PHE A 420 -2.82 12.53 -22.53
C PHE A 420 -3.76 11.75 -23.44
N LEU A 421 -4.10 10.52 -23.06
CA LEU A 421 -4.87 9.59 -23.89
C LEU A 421 -6.38 9.85 -23.84
N ILE A 422 -6.88 10.36 -22.72
CA ILE A 422 -8.31 10.61 -22.47
C ILE A 422 -8.48 12.02 -21.89
N PRO A 423 -8.21 13.07 -22.69
CA PRO A 423 -8.30 14.44 -22.22
C PRO A 423 -9.74 14.82 -21.83
N GLY A 424 -9.87 15.65 -20.81
CA GLY A 424 -11.16 16.24 -20.38
C GLY A 424 -12.11 15.29 -19.64
N ARG A 425 -11.66 14.07 -19.27
CA ARG A 425 -12.46 13.06 -18.55
C ARG A 425 -11.86 12.74 -17.17
N PRO A 426 -12.19 13.51 -16.12
CA PRO A 426 -11.55 13.38 -14.82
C PRO A 426 -11.84 12.03 -14.14
N ILE A 427 -13.09 11.55 -14.18
CA ILE A 427 -13.47 10.26 -13.56
C ILE A 427 -12.75 9.10 -14.25
N GLY A 428 -12.69 9.13 -15.58
CA GLY A 428 -11.97 8.12 -16.36
C GLY A 428 -10.47 8.08 -16.05
N ASN A 429 -9.86 9.23 -15.77
CA ASN A 429 -8.46 9.33 -15.36
C ASN A 429 -8.21 8.66 -14.00
N VAL A 430 -9.03 8.96 -12.99
CA VAL A 430 -8.88 8.35 -11.65
C VAL A 430 -9.14 6.83 -11.70
N CYS A 431 -10.11 6.39 -12.51
CA CYS A 431 -10.33 4.95 -12.76
C CYS A 431 -9.11 4.28 -13.42
N TRP A 432 -8.52 4.91 -14.45
CA TRP A 432 -7.30 4.41 -15.09
C TRP A 432 -6.18 4.23 -14.07
N LYS A 433 -5.92 5.26 -13.27
CA LYS A 433 -4.90 5.25 -12.22
C LYS A 433 -5.15 4.14 -11.22
N CYS A 434 -6.39 3.95 -10.77
CA CYS A 434 -6.74 2.90 -9.82
C CYS A 434 -6.43 1.51 -10.40
N TYR A 435 -6.89 1.19 -11.61
CA TYR A 435 -6.60 -0.11 -12.24
C TYR A 435 -5.10 -0.30 -12.54
N GLY A 436 -4.38 0.76 -12.94
CA GLY A 436 -2.94 0.67 -13.22
C GLY A 436 -2.09 0.48 -11.97
N TYR A 437 -2.38 1.20 -10.89
CA TYR A 437 -1.61 1.14 -9.65
C TYR A 437 -2.02 0.00 -8.72
N MET A 438 -3.32 -0.16 -8.43
CA MET A 438 -3.79 -1.15 -7.45
C MET A 438 -3.52 -2.58 -7.90
N SER A 439 -3.64 -2.87 -9.20
CA SER A 439 -3.35 -4.21 -9.72
C SER A 439 -1.88 -4.61 -9.45
N CYS A 440 -0.94 -3.67 -9.51
CA CYS A 440 0.46 -3.92 -9.19
C CYS A 440 0.65 -4.02 -7.67
N ALA A 441 0.09 -3.09 -6.89
CA ALA A 441 0.22 -3.09 -5.44
C ALA A 441 -0.32 -4.38 -4.81
N GLN A 442 -1.53 -4.82 -5.20
CA GLN A 442 -2.15 -6.06 -4.70
C GLN A 442 -1.41 -7.31 -5.15
N ALA A 443 -0.84 -7.31 -6.36
CA ALA A 443 0.04 -8.39 -6.80
C ALA A 443 1.27 -8.51 -5.88
N LEU A 444 1.90 -7.38 -5.53
CA LEU A 444 3.08 -7.35 -4.65
C LEU A 444 2.77 -7.80 -3.22
N GLU A 445 1.63 -7.41 -2.65
CA GLU A 445 1.18 -7.90 -1.35
C GLU A 445 0.99 -9.43 -1.36
N MET A 446 0.28 -9.95 -2.37
CA MET A 446 0.07 -11.39 -2.52
C MET A 446 1.40 -12.15 -2.70
N ILE A 447 2.37 -11.59 -3.42
CA ILE A 447 3.71 -12.16 -3.56
C ILE A 447 4.44 -12.19 -2.20
N GLY A 448 4.30 -11.14 -1.39
CA GLY A 448 4.81 -11.09 -0.02
C GLY A 448 4.20 -12.20 0.86
N ASP A 449 2.89 -12.42 0.76
CA ASP A 449 2.19 -13.50 1.47
C ASP A 449 2.66 -14.90 1.01
N LEU A 450 2.83 -15.10 -0.30
CA LEU A 450 3.39 -16.33 -0.86
C LEU A 450 4.83 -16.56 -0.38
N LYS A 451 5.61 -15.49 -0.20
CA LYS A 451 6.97 -15.58 0.35
C LYS A 451 6.97 -15.95 1.83
N ILE A 452 6.05 -15.40 2.64
CA ILE A 452 5.86 -15.82 4.04
C ILE A 452 5.58 -17.33 4.09
N ALA A 453 4.67 -17.82 3.25
CA ALA A 453 4.37 -19.25 3.16
C ALA A 453 5.60 -20.08 2.76
N HIS A 454 6.43 -19.57 1.84
CA HIS A 454 7.68 -20.20 1.43
C HIS A 454 8.69 -20.34 2.58
N TYR A 455 8.83 -19.31 3.42
CA TYR A 455 9.71 -19.34 4.59
C TYR A 455 9.21 -20.25 5.70
N MET A 456 7.89 -20.35 5.88
CA MET A 456 7.30 -21.24 6.88
C MET A 456 7.38 -22.73 6.51
N SER A 457 7.85 -23.07 5.30
CA SER A 457 7.90 -24.44 4.75
C SER A 457 8.55 -25.48 5.67
N GLU A 458 9.57 -25.11 6.46
CA GLU A 458 10.22 -25.98 7.45
C GLU A 458 9.26 -26.40 8.58
N TYR A 459 8.46 -25.48 9.10
CA TYR A 459 7.42 -25.75 10.09
C TYR A 459 6.26 -26.53 9.48
N LEU A 460 5.95 -26.28 8.20
CA LEU A 460 4.87 -26.98 7.53
C LEU A 460 5.14 -28.50 7.44
N LEU A 461 6.40 -28.92 7.38
CA LEU A 461 6.80 -30.33 7.26
C LEU A 461 6.93 -31.07 8.59
N THR A 462 7.27 -30.37 9.67
CA THR A 462 7.37 -30.96 11.01
C THR A 462 6.00 -31.18 11.65
N GLU A 463 5.01 -30.33 11.34
CA GLU A 463 3.60 -30.51 11.70
C GLU A 463 2.77 -31.06 10.51
N ILE A 464 3.10 -32.25 10.00
CA ILE A 464 2.11 -33.02 9.24
C ILE A 464 1.05 -33.50 10.25
N SER A 465 0.08 -32.63 10.52
CA SER A 465 -1.14 -33.02 11.21
C SER A 465 -1.78 -34.17 10.41
N PRO A 466 -2.19 -35.28 11.05
CA PRO A 466 -2.81 -36.43 10.38
C PRO A 466 -4.19 -36.13 9.76
N ARG A 467 -4.58 -34.86 9.61
CA ARG A 467 -5.90 -34.42 9.15
C ARG A 467 -6.12 -34.50 7.62
N HIS A 468 -5.10 -34.82 6.84
CA HIS A 468 -5.18 -34.92 5.37
C HIS A 468 -4.63 -36.22 4.79
N MET A 469 -4.56 -37.30 5.58
CA MET A 469 -4.51 -38.67 5.06
C MET A 469 -5.90 -39.28 5.08
#